data_AF-A0A0N4UDI1-F1
#
_entry.id   AF-A0A0N4UDI1-F1
#
_cell.length_a   1.000
_cell.length_b   1.000
_cell.length_c   1.000
_cell.angle_alpha   90.00
_cell.angle_beta   90.00
_cell.angle_gamma   90.00
#
_symmetry.space_group_name_H-M   'P 1'
#
loop_
_entity.id
_entity.type
_entity.pdbx_description
1 polymer ?
#
loop_
_entity_poly.entity_id
_entity_poly.type
_entity_poly.pdbx_seq_one_letter_code
_entity_poly.pdbx_strand_id
1 'polypeptide(L)'
;MTDGSELWRECVRWMIKCGILDATHRVADSDAEIGDFASILRDGVLLCMLCNRLCENCIDTKDLQQRPQMAQVAFFFLMLLLPQ
;
A
#
# COMPACT_ATOMS: atom_id res chain seq x y z
N MET A 1 5.63 -25.16 4.30
CA MET A 1 5.88 -24.40 3.06
C MET A 1 4.80 -23.36 3.01
N THR A 2 5.10 -22.13 3.42
CA THR A 2 4.12 -21.03 3.34
C THR A 2 3.99 -20.70 1.87
N ASP A 3 2.86 -21.09 1.28
CA ASP A 3 2.52 -20.79 -0.10
C ASP A 3 2.62 -19.26 -0.31
N GLY A 4 3.15 -18.80 -1.44
CA GLY A 4 3.38 -17.36 -1.67
C GLY A 4 2.10 -16.52 -1.55
N SER A 5 0.95 -17.17 -1.68
CA SER A 5 -0.39 -16.65 -1.43
C SER A 5 -0.63 -16.16 0.01
N GLU A 6 0.16 -16.59 1.00
CA GLU A 6 -0.01 -16.18 2.40
C GLU A 6 0.87 -14.99 2.81
N LEU A 7 1.97 -14.72 2.09
CA LEU A 7 2.93 -13.67 2.47
C LEU A 7 2.33 -12.26 2.41
N TRP A 8 1.49 -11.99 1.40
CA TRP A 8 0.83 -10.68 1.31
C TRP A 8 -0.19 -10.51 2.46
N ARG A 9 -0.86 -11.57 2.90
CA ARG A 9 -1.75 -11.53 4.07
C ARG A 9 -0.97 -11.28 5.36
N GLU A 10 0.22 -11.88 5.51
CA GLU A 10 1.14 -11.56 6.61
C GLU A 10 1.57 -10.09 6.57
N CYS A 11 1.83 -9.54 5.39
CA CYS A 11 2.14 -8.13 5.21
C CYS A 11 0.97 -7.22 5.63
N VAL A 12 -0.27 -7.54 5.23
CA VAL A 12 -1.48 -6.83 5.69
C VAL A 12 -1.58 -6.86 7.22
N ARG A 13 -1.44 -8.03 7.84
CA ARG A 13 -1.46 -8.17 9.31
C ARG A 13 -0.36 -7.33 9.97
N TRP A 14 0.83 -7.27 9.38
CA TRP A 14 1.93 -6.45 9.88
C TRP A 14 1.64 -4.95 9.74
N MET A 15 1.08 -4.50 8.62
CA MET A 15 0.68 -3.11 8.44
C MET A 15 -0.42 -2.68 9.43
N ILE A 16 -1.36 -3.58 9.77
CA ILE A 16 -2.34 -3.37 10.85
C ILE A 16 -1.64 -3.23 12.20
N LYS A 17 -0.69 -4.13 12.51
CA LYS A 17 0.10 -4.08 13.75
C LYS A 17 0.92 -2.79 13.86
N CYS A 18 1.44 -2.28 12.74
CA CYS A 18 2.12 -0.99 12.68
C CYS A 18 1.16 0.19 12.88
N GLY A 19 -0.15 0.01 12.73
CA GLY A 19 -1.16 1.06 12.79
C GLY A 19 -1.32 1.86 11.49
N ILE A 20 -0.83 1.31 10.36
CA ILE A 20 -0.96 1.93 9.03
C ILE A 20 -2.32 1.59 8.40
N LEU A 21 -2.81 0.39 8.66
CA LEU A 21 -4.13 -0.08 8.24
C LEU A 21 -4.99 -0.34 9.47
N ASP A 22 -6.29 -0.11 9.33
CA ASP A 22 -7.27 -0.51 10.33
C ASP A 22 -7.66 -2.00 10.12
N ALA A 23 -7.99 -2.71 11.19
CA ALA A 23 -8.44 -4.11 11.08
C ALA A 23 -9.79 -4.26 10.36
N THR A 24 -10.57 -3.18 10.25
CA THR A 24 -11.82 -3.09 9.47
C THR A 24 -11.59 -2.74 8.00
N HIS A 25 -10.34 -2.56 7.58
CA HIS A 25 -10.03 -2.21 6.20
C HIS A 25 -10.27 -3.42 5.28
N ARG A 26 -10.95 -3.22 4.14
CA ARG A 26 -11.35 -4.28 3.19
C ARG A 26 -10.27 -5.31 2.82
N VAL A 27 -8.99 -4.90 2.75
CA VAL A 27 -7.87 -5.81 2.43
C VAL A 27 -7.55 -6.82 3.54
N ALA A 28 -8.11 -6.61 4.74
CA ALA A 28 -8.02 -7.51 5.87
C ALA A 28 -9.10 -8.61 5.83
N ASP A 29 -10.11 -8.46 4.95
CA ASP A 29 -11.19 -9.43 4.83
C ASP A 29 -10.69 -10.77 4.27
N SER A 30 -11.38 -11.86 4.60
CA SER A 30 -11.05 -13.20 4.09
C SER A 30 -11.13 -13.27 2.58
N ASP A 31 -12.05 -12.54 1.98
CA ASP A 31 -12.34 -12.56 0.54
C ASP A 31 -11.46 -11.58 -0.26
N ALA A 32 -10.62 -10.79 0.41
CA ALA A 32 -9.70 -9.89 -0.25
C ALA A 32 -8.67 -10.64 -1.09
N GLU A 33 -8.36 -10.08 -2.25
CA GLU A 33 -7.34 -10.61 -3.16
C GLU A 33 -6.06 -9.77 -3.12
N ILE A 34 -4.96 -10.33 -3.61
CA ILE A 34 -3.68 -9.61 -3.71
C ILE A 34 -3.80 -8.33 -4.56
N GLY A 35 -4.72 -8.30 -5.54
CA GLY A 35 -5.02 -7.12 -6.34
C GLY A 35 -5.58 -5.95 -5.53
N ASP A 36 -6.41 -6.21 -4.51
CA ASP A 36 -6.93 -5.18 -3.60
C ASP A 36 -5.81 -4.58 -2.76
N PHE A 37 -4.92 -5.44 -2.25
CA PHE A 37 -3.75 -5.03 -1.49
C PHE A 37 -2.77 -4.20 -2.34
N ALA A 38 -2.46 -4.67 -3.55
CA ALA A 38 -1.63 -3.93 -4.49
C ALA A 38 -2.24 -2.57 -4.85
N SER A 39 -3.57 -2.51 -5.00
CA SER A 39 -4.29 -1.28 -5.35
C SER A 39 -4.17 -0.20 -4.28
N ILE A 40 -4.19 -0.56 -2.99
CA ILE A 40 -4.04 0.43 -1.92
C ILE A 40 -2.61 0.91 -1.75
N LEU A 41 -1.61 0.06 -2.00
CA LEU A 41 -0.21 0.45 -1.94
C LEU A 41 0.22 1.28 -3.15
N ARG A 42 -0.62 1.31 -4.18
CA ARG A 42 -0.24 1.77 -5.50
C ARG A 42 0.21 3.21 -5.53
N ASP A 43 -0.47 4.13 -4.84
CA ASP A 43 -0.07 5.53 -4.82
C ASP A 43 1.24 5.80 -4.04
N GLY A 44 1.78 4.78 -3.34
CA GLY A 44 2.99 4.86 -2.54
C GLY A 44 2.81 5.57 -1.20
N VAL A 45 1.65 6.16 -0.92
CA VAL A 45 1.40 6.93 0.32
C VAL A 45 1.43 6.01 1.53
N LEU A 46 0.75 4.87 1.47
CA LEU A 46 0.78 3.87 2.55
C LEU A 46 2.18 3.33 2.83
N LEU A 47 2.99 3.13 1.79
CA LEU A 47 4.38 2.68 1.93
C LEU A 47 5.23 3.73 2.64
N CYS A 48 5.06 5.01 2.28
CA CYS A 48 5.78 6.09 2.91
C CYS A 48 5.35 6.30 4.38
N MET A 49 4.05 6.18 4.67
CA MET A 49 3.55 6.21 6.05
C MET A 49 4.11 5.05 6.87
N LEU A 50 4.20 3.85 6.28
CA LEU A 50 4.84 2.70 6.90
C LEU A 50 6.32 2.96 7.20
N CYS A 51 7.09 3.52 6.26
CA CYS A 51 8.49 3.90 6.49
C CYS A 51 8.62 4.88 7.66
N ASN A 52 7.78 5.93 7.70
CA ASN A 52 7.77 6.91 8.79
C ASN A 52 7.36 6.31 10.14
N ARG A 53 6.61 5.21 10.14
CA ARG A 53 6.23 4.48 11.37
C ARG A 53 7.36 3.60 11.90
N LEU A 54 8.20 3.08 11.01
CA LEU A 54 9.35 2.25 11.38
C LEU A 54 10.57 3.10 11.77
N CYS A 55 10.74 4.24 11.11
CA CYS A 55 11.78 5.22 11.38
C CYS A 55 11.15 6.61 11.32
N GLU A 56 10.98 7.23 12.48
CA GLU A 56 10.35 8.55 12.58
C GLU A 56 11.09 9.58 11.70
N ASN A 57 10.33 10.33 10.90
CA ASN A 57 10.83 11.38 10.00
C ASN A 57 11.82 10.92 8.91
N CYS A 58 11.77 9.64 8.51
CA CYS A 58 12.57 9.15 7.38
C CYS A 58 12.13 9.73 6.04
N ILE A 59 10.84 10.09 5.91
CA ILE A 59 10.24 10.70 4.72
C ILE A 59 9.53 11.98 5.15
N ASP A 60 9.80 13.10 4.48
CA ASP A 60 9.10 14.36 4.76
C ASP A 60 7.62 14.23 4.38
N THR A 61 6.72 14.42 5.35
CA THR A 61 5.28 14.36 5.13
C THR A 61 4.76 15.47 4.22
N LYS A 62 5.56 16.50 3.97
CA LYS A 62 5.26 17.52 2.97
C LYS A 62 5.33 16.96 1.56
N ASP A 63 6.25 16.06 1.28
CA ASP A 63 6.36 15.41 -0.04
C ASP A 63 5.21 14.42 -0.27
N LEU A 64 4.64 13.87 0.81
CA LEU A 64 3.53 12.91 0.76
C LEU A 64 2.20 13.50 0.29
N GLN A 65 1.93 14.77 0.57
CA GLN A 65 0.65 15.42 0.25
C GLN A 65 0.72 16.32 -1.00
N GLN A 66 1.91 16.56 -1.57
CA GLN A 66 2.11 17.58 -2.61
C GLN A 66 1.86 17.09 -4.06
N ARG A 67 0.64 16.58 -4.29
CA ARG A 67 -0.12 16.59 -5.57
C ARG A 67 -0.18 15.28 -6.38
N PRO A 68 -1.32 14.57 -6.32
CA PRO A 68 -1.72 13.65 -7.39
C PRO A 68 -2.22 14.37 -8.65
N GLN A 69 -2.20 15.71 -8.74
CA GLN A 69 -2.63 16.42 -9.95
C GLN A 69 -1.62 16.31 -11.11
N MET A 70 -0.36 15.96 -10.85
CA MET A 70 0.64 15.64 -11.89
C MET A 70 1.08 14.17 -11.87
N ALA A 71 0.87 13.43 -10.77
CA ALA A 71 1.14 11.99 -10.73
C ALA A 71 0.05 11.14 -11.39
N GLN A 72 -1.16 11.69 -11.64
CA GLN A 72 -2.20 10.99 -12.40
C GLN A 72 -1.68 10.48 -13.75
N VAL A 73 -0.87 11.25 -14.47
CA VAL A 73 -0.33 10.81 -15.78
C VAL A 73 0.70 9.68 -15.66
N ALA A 74 1.56 9.68 -14.64
CA ALA A 74 2.58 8.62 -14.47
C ALA A 74 1.96 7.29 -13.98
N PHE A 75 1.02 7.36 -13.03
CA PHE A 75 0.36 6.16 -12.50
C PHE A 75 -0.69 5.57 -13.46
N PHE A 76 -1.38 6.41 -14.23
CA PHE A 76 -2.31 5.95 -15.27
C PHE A 76 -1.55 5.18 -16.36
N PHE A 77 -0.34 5.64 -16.74
CA PHE A 77 0.53 4.91 -17.66
C PHE A 77 1.01 3.56 -17.12
N LEU A 78 1.37 3.47 -15.84
CA LEU A 78 1.79 2.19 -15.25
C LEU A 78 0.63 1.18 -15.17
N MET A 79 -0.61 1.65 -14.96
CA MET A 79 -1.80 0.79 -14.99
C MET A 79 -2.14 0.29 -16.39
N LEU A 80 -1.94 1.14 -17.42
CA LEU A 80 -2.19 0.77 -18.81
C LEU A 80 -1.13 -0.18 -19.38
N LEU A 81 0.06 -0.24 -18.77
CA LEU A 81 1.16 -1.11 -19.20
C LEU A 81 1.17 -2.48 -18.50
N LEU A 82 0.34 -2.69 -17.47
CA LEU A 82 0.16 -4.00 -16.84
C LEU A 82 -0.91 -4.79 -17.59
N PRO A 83 -0.57 -5.95 -18.19
CA PRO A 83 -1.57 -6.82 -18.81
C PRO A 83 -2.57 -7.26 -17.74
N GLN A 84 -3.87 -7.11 -18.06
CA GLN A 84 -4.96 -7.75 -17.33
C GLN A 84 -4.77 -9.27 -17.33
#